data_AF-A0A516V7F5-F1
#
_entry.id   AF-A0A516V7F5-F1
#
_cell.length_a   1.000
_cell.length_b   1.000
_cell.length_c   1.000
_cell.angle_alpha   90.00
_cell.angle_beta   90.00
_cell.angle_gamma   90.00
#
_symmetry.space_group_name_H-M   'P 1'
#
loop_
_entity.id
_entity.type
_entity.pdbx_description
1 polymer ?
#
loop_
_entity_poly.entity_id
_entity_poly.type
_entity_poly.pdbx_seq_one_letter_code
_entity_poly.pdbx_strand_id
1 'polypeptide(L)'
;MNWDPFQREALAELGHRLYRVRMDEARAPLEAPASSGTVDPLWRALVRAAGTDALPQVELAALRRDPAAKRALWPRLRMLRGAARAR
;
A
#
# COMPACT_ATOMS: atom_id res chain seq x y z
N MET A 1 -15.18 -9.21 2.29
CA MET A 1 -16.54 -8.75 2.61
C MET A 1 -17.35 -8.78 1.32
N ASN A 2 -18.25 -9.75 1.19
CA ASN A 2 -19.12 -9.88 0.02
C ASN A 2 -20.53 -9.53 0.48
N TRP A 3 -21.18 -8.54 -0.13
CA TRP A 3 -22.58 -8.21 0.12
C TRP A 3 -23.45 -9.02 -0.83
N ASP A 4 -24.54 -9.55 -0.31
CA ASP A 4 -25.50 -10.31 -1.11
C ASP A 4 -26.30 -9.37 -2.05
N PRO A 5 -27.01 -9.91 -3.05
CA PRO A 5 -27.76 -9.09 -4.02
C PRO A 5 -28.81 -8.19 -3.36
N PHE A 6 -29.53 -8.69 -2.35
CA PHE A 6 -30.59 -7.95 -1.66
C PHE A 6 -30.03 -6.74 -0.90
N GLN A 7 -28.90 -6.92 -0.19
CA GLN A 7 -28.21 -5.84 0.51
C GLN A 7 -27.75 -4.74 -0.45
N ARG A 8 -27.32 -5.11 -1.65
CA ARG A 8 -26.89 -4.14 -2.66
C ARG A 8 -28.05 -3.33 -3.22
N GLU A 9 -29.19 -3.97 -3.44
CA GLU A 9 -30.42 -3.32 -3.92
C GLU A 9 -30.97 -2.35 -2.87
N ALA A 10 -31.06 -2.79 -1.61
CA ALA A 10 -31.52 -1.93 -0.51
C ALA A 10 -30.63 -0.68 -0.35
N LEU A 11 -29.30 -0.82 -0.48
CA LEU A 11 -28.39 0.32 -0.41
C LEU A 11 -28.51 1.25 -1.62
N ALA A 12 -28.82 0.73 -2.79
CA ALA A 12 -29.04 1.54 -3.99
C ALA A 12 -30.31 2.39 -3.88
N GLU A 13 -31.40 1.81 -3.35
CA GLU A 13 -32.66 2.53 -3.06
C GLU A 13 -32.46 3.66 -2.03
N LEU A 14 -31.58 3.46 -1.06
CA LEU A 14 -31.18 4.49 -0.08
C LEU A 14 -30.23 5.57 -0.67
N GLY A 15 -29.93 5.50 -1.97
CA GLY A 15 -29.06 6.46 -2.66
C GLY A 15 -27.57 6.26 -2.44
N HIS A 16 -27.15 5.13 -1.84
CA HIS A 16 -25.74 4.84 -1.64
C HIS A 16 -25.09 4.28 -2.91
N ARG A 17 -23.95 4.87 -3.30
CA ARG A 17 -23.11 4.35 -4.38
C ARG A 17 -22.09 3.36 -3.83
N LEU A 18 -22.14 2.13 -4.37
CA LEU A 18 -21.21 1.06 -4.01
C LEU A 18 -19.85 1.27 -4.68
N TYR A 19 -18.86 1.70 -3.90
CA TYR A 19 -17.48 1.77 -4.37
C TYR A 19 -16.78 0.42 -4.20
N ARG A 20 -16.52 -0.26 -5.32
CA ARG A 20 -15.66 -1.45 -5.30
C ARG A 20 -14.21 -1.00 -5.22
N VAL A 21 -13.56 -1.30 -4.11
CA VAL A 21 -12.11 -1.15 -4.01
C VAL A 21 -11.48 -2.22 -4.90
N ARG A 22 -10.90 -1.80 -6.03
CA ARG A 22 -9.94 -2.63 -6.77
C ARG A 22 -8.73 -2.82 -5.86
N MET A 23 -8.66 -3.97 -5.21
CA MET A 23 -7.40 -4.50 -4.73
C MET A 23 -6.69 -5.01 -5.98
N ASP A 24 -5.76 -4.24 -6.54
CA ASP A 24 -4.82 -4.80 -7.51
C ASP A 24 -4.19 -6.04 -6.88
N GLU A 25 -4.30 -7.17 -7.56
CA GLU A 25 -3.75 -8.48 -7.18
C GLU A 25 -2.20 -8.52 -7.24
N ALA A 26 -1.54 -7.36 -7.15
CA ALA A 26 -0.20 -7.26 -6.58
C ALA A 26 -0.22 -7.36 -5.04
N ARG A 27 -1.29 -7.92 -4.48
CA ARG A 27 -1.39 -8.34 -3.09
C ARG A 27 -0.79 -9.74 -2.98
N ALA A 28 0.54 -9.79 -2.88
CA ALA A 28 1.20 -10.98 -2.36
C ALA A 28 0.50 -11.41 -1.05
N PRO A 29 0.25 -12.72 -0.86
CA PRO A 29 -0.38 -13.22 0.35
C PRO A 29 0.33 -12.65 1.57
N LEU A 30 -0.46 -12.28 2.58
CA LEU A 30 0.05 -11.91 3.90
C LEU A 30 0.54 -13.17 4.64
N GLU A 31 1.40 -13.96 4.01
CA GLU A 31 2.24 -14.91 4.72
C GLU A 31 3.49 -14.14 5.12
N ALA A 32 3.60 -13.86 6.42
CA ALA A 32 4.89 -13.52 6.99
C ALA A 32 5.81 -14.71 6.71
N PRO A 33 6.85 -14.59 5.87
CA PRO A 33 7.81 -15.66 5.77
C PRO A 33 8.56 -15.68 7.10
N ALA A 34 8.53 -16.85 7.74
CA ALA A 34 9.42 -17.22 8.81
C ALA A 34 10.85 -16.78 8.43
N SER A 35 11.53 -16.19 9.42
CA SER A 35 12.85 -15.60 9.33
C SER A 35 13.84 -16.43 8.52
N SER A 36 14.26 -15.89 7.38
CA SER A 36 15.49 -16.23 6.68
C SER A 36 16.04 -14.91 6.14
N GLY A 37 16.95 -14.27 6.88
CA GLY A 37 17.57 -12.98 6.53
C GLY A 37 16.56 -11.85 6.36
N THR A 38 15.78 -11.54 7.41
CA THR A 38 14.53 -10.80 7.27
C THR A 38 14.76 -9.32 6.99
N VAL A 39 14.72 -8.93 5.70
CA VAL A 39 14.63 -7.54 5.27
C VAL A 39 13.52 -6.83 6.05
N ASP A 40 13.84 -5.67 6.63
CA ASP A 40 12.96 -4.93 7.54
C ASP A 40 11.53 -4.76 6.92
N PRO A 41 10.45 -5.10 7.64
CA PRO A 41 9.08 -4.96 7.12
C PRO A 41 8.71 -3.56 6.63
N LEU A 42 9.22 -2.51 7.28
CA LEU A 42 9.05 -1.13 6.84
C LEU A 42 9.77 -0.87 5.51
N TRP A 43 10.99 -1.38 5.36
CA TRP A 43 11.72 -1.30 4.08
C TRP A 43 10.92 -1.93 2.94
N ARG A 44 10.39 -3.15 3.15
CA ARG A 44 9.54 -3.83 2.16
C ARG A 44 8.30 -3.01 1.80
N ALA A 45 7.67 -2.36 2.78
CA ALA A 45 6.53 -1.48 2.54
C ALA A 45 6.92 -0.24 1.72
N LEU A 46 8.09 0.34 1.95
CA LEU A 46 8.61 1.48 1.19
C LEU A 46 8.93 1.10 -0.25
N VAL A 47 9.59 -0.03 -0.49
CA VAL A 47 9.89 -0.54 -1.84
C VAL A 47 8.60 -0.76 -2.62
N ARG A 48 7.61 -1.41 -1.99
CA ARG A 48 6.29 -1.60 -2.59
C ARG A 48 5.61 -0.25 -2.91
N ALA A 49 5.72 0.72 -2.01
CA ALA A 49 5.15 2.04 -2.23
C ALA A 49 5.90 2.82 -3.32
N ALA A 50 7.19 2.62 -3.53
CA ALA A 50 7.93 3.24 -4.62
C ALA A 50 7.79 2.50 -5.96
N GLY A 51 7.44 1.20 -5.94
CA GLY A 51 7.46 0.37 -7.15
C GLY A 51 8.88 0.10 -7.68
N THR A 52 9.91 0.36 -6.88
CA THR A 52 11.33 0.14 -7.20
C THR A 52 12.10 -0.06 -5.89
N ASP A 53 13.19 -0.81 -5.95
CA ASP A 53 14.17 -1.03 -4.88
C ASP A 53 15.22 0.08 -4.79
N ALA A 54 15.32 0.96 -5.80
CA ALA A 54 16.19 2.12 -5.82
C ALA A 54 15.65 3.28 -4.96
N LEU A 55 15.50 3.04 -3.66
CA LEU A 55 15.03 4.02 -2.69
C LEU A 55 16.15 4.98 -2.24
N PRO A 56 15.83 6.24 -1.91
CA PRO A 56 16.77 7.13 -1.24
C PRO A 56 17.15 6.56 0.13
N GLN A 57 18.37 6.85 0.61
CA GLN A 57 18.82 6.45 1.93
C GLN A 57 17.90 7.02 3.01
N VAL A 58 17.30 6.15 3.82
CA VAL A 58 16.36 6.51 4.88
C VAL A 58 16.70 5.78 6.16
N GLU A 59 16.79 6.53 7.26
CA GLU A 59 16.97 5.99 8.60
C GLU A 59 15.67 5.37 9.11
N LEU A 60 15.52 4.05 8.94
CA LEU A 60 14.29 3.32 9.26
C LEU A 60 13.86 3.48 10.73
N ALA A 61 14.82 3.54 11.66
CA ALA A 61 14.55 3.71 13.08
C ALA A 61 13.92 5.07 13.41
N ALA A 62 14.46 6.16 12.84
CA ALA A 62 13.92 7.50 12.98
C ALA A 62 12.53 7.59 12.32
N LEU A 63 12.40 7.01 11.12
CA LEU A 63 11.15 6.99 10.39
C LEU A 63 10.05 6.27 11.17
N ARG A 64 10.35 5.20 11.92
CA ARG A 64 9.35 4.50 12.75
C ARG A 64 8.74 5.41 13.81
N ARG A 65 9.56 6.25 14.45
CA ARG A 65 9.20 7.12 15.58
C ARG A 65 8.55 8.44 15.17
N ASP A 66 8.70 8.85 13.91
CA ASP A 66 8.16 10.12 13.40
C ASP A 66 7.07 9.92 12.32
N PRO A 67 5.77 10.09 12.68
CA PRO A 67 4.67 10.06 11.72
C PRO A 67 4.71 11.17 10.67
N ALA A 68 5.26 12.35 10.98
CA ALA A 68 5.37 13.46 10.04
C ALA A 68 6.42 13.16 8.96
N ALA A 69 7.56 12.59 9.34
CA ALA A 69 8.58 12.13 8.40
C ALA A 69 8.03 11.07 7.41
N LYS A 70 7.20 10.12 7.88
CA LYS A 70 6.51 9.16 6.98
C LYS A 70 5.62 9.86 5.97
N ARG A 71 4.83 10.85 6.41
CA ARG A 71 3.93 11.60 5.53
C ARG A 71 4.70 12.46 4.51
N ALA A 72 5.79 13.08 4.92
CA ALA A 72 6.66 13.86 4.03
C ALA A 72 7.33 12.99 2.95
N LEU A 73 7.59 11.71 3.24
CA LEU A 73 8.16 10.75 2.28
C LEU A 73 7.15 10.32 1.19
N TRP A 74 5.85 10.36 1.48
CA TRP A 74 4.80 9.78 0.62
C TRP A 74 4.71 10.35 -0.80
N PRO A 75 4.79 11.69 -1.01
CA PRO A 75 4.83 12.27 -2.35
C PRO A 75 6.01 11.76 -3.19
N ARG A 76 7.20 11.64 -2.58
CA ARG A 76 8.42 11.17 -3.27
C ARG A 76 8.28 9.71 -3.73
N LEU A 77 7.75 8.84 -2.88
CA LEU A 77 7.50 7.44 -3.25
C LEU A 77 6.49 7.33 -4.40
N ARG A 78 5.46 8.18 -4.41
CA ARG A 78 4.49 8.22 -5.53
C ARG A 78 5.12 8.68 -6.84
N MET A 79 6.02 9.66 -6.80
CA MET A 79 6.77 10.09 -7.98
C MET A 79 7.66 8.95 -8.53
N LEU A 80 8.40 8.26 -7.65
CA LEU A 80 9.22 7.11 -8.03
C LEU A 80 8.38 6.02 -8.69
N ARG A 81 7.17 5.75 -8.17
CA ARG A 81 6.25 4.78 -8.75
C ARG A 81 5.74 5.18 -10.13
N GLY A 82 5.46 6.48 -10.32
CA GLY A 82 5.12 7.03 -11.63
C GLY A 82 6.26 6.82 -12.63
N ALA A 83 7.49 7.14 -12.24
CA ALA A 83 8.67 6.94 -13.07
C ALA A 83 8.95 5.47 -13.38
N ALA A 84 8.79 4.57 -12.41
CA ALA A 84 8.96 3.13 -12.57
C ALA A 84 7.94 2.51 -13.55
N ARG A 85 6.74 3.09 -13.66
CA ARG A 85 5.71 2.66 -14.61
C ARG A 85 5.87 3.24 -16.02
N ALA A 86 6.65 4.31 -16.16
CA ALA A 86 6.92 4.96 -17.43
C ALA A 86 8.16 4.38 -18.16
N ARG A 87 8.86 3.45 -17.51
CA ARG A 87 9.95 2.65 -18.08
C ARG A 87 9.42 1.30 -18.52
#